data_AF-A0AAW9R185-F1
#
_entry.id   AF-A0AAW9R185-F1
#
_cell.length_a   1.000
_cell.length_b   1.000
_cell.length_c   1.000
_cell.angle_alpha   90.00
_cell.angle_beta   90.00
_cell.angle_gamma   90.00
#
_symmetry.space_group_name_H-M   'P 1'
#
loop_
_entity.id
_entity.type
_entity.pdbx_description
1 polymer ?
#
loop_
_entity_poly.entity_id
_entity_poly.type
_entity_poly.pdbx_seq_one_letter_code
_entity_poly.pdbx_strand_id
1 'polypeptide(L)'
;MNCPKCGNQDVYRKRLESLTIYCDRCGHQWEGNQVRKSLANRKTWSKIERMYMYVSVWLCPKDKSKYSFGISNGHGIVYFKEFPEDPYVSGCYNSIEEALTAGMEEAKSE
;
A
#
# COMPACT_ATOMS: atom_id res chain seq x y z
N MET A 1 11.07 1.39 -4.59
CA MET A 1 10.99 2.18 -5.85
C MET A 1 12.00 3.30 -5.76
N ASN A 2 12.66 3.66 -6.86
CA ASN A 2 13.58 4.80 -6.88
C ASN A 2 12.97 5.92 -7.74
N CYS A 3 13.30 7.16 -7.42
CA CYS A 3 12.89 8.30 -8.24
C CYS A 3 13.51 8.18 -9.65
N PRO A 4 12.71 8.22 -10.73
CA PRO A 4 13.22 8.07 -12.10
C PRO A 4 14.10 9.25 -12.53
N LYS A 5 14.01 10.41 -11.86
CA LYS A 5 14.77 11.61 -12.19
C LYS A 5 16.15 11.67 -11.50
N CYS A 6 16.25 11.27 -10.24
CA CYS A 6 17.47 11.44 -9.44
C CYS A 6 17.97 10.15 -8.77
N GLY A 7 17.29 9.02 -8.96
CA GLY A 7 17.65 7.72 -8.38
C GLY A 7 17.43 7.61 -6.87
N ASN A 8 16.90 8.64 -6.20
CA ASN A 8 16.72 8.63 -4.75
C ASN A 8 15.70 7.57 -4.30
N GLN A 9 15.95 6.95 -3.14
CA GLN A 9 15.05 5.95 -2.56
C GLN A 9 13.97 6.56 -1.67
N ASP A 10 14.17 7.79 -1.18
CA ASP A 10 13.17 8.50 -0.36
C ASP A 10 12.07 9.03 -1.27
N VAL A 11 11.06 8.18 -1.43
CA VAL A 11 9.86 8.42 -2.21
C VAL A 11 8.64 8.06 -1.37
N TYR A 12 7.58 8.85 -1.49
CA TYR A 12 6.38 8.68 -0.67
C TYR A 12 5.09 8.85 -1.47
N ARG A 13 4.00 8.28 -0.95
CA ARG A 13 2.62 8.54 -1.37
C ARG A 13 1.86 9.15 -0.19
N LYS A 14 0.91 10.04 -0.47
CA LYS A 14 0.08 10.66 0.57
C LYS A 14 -1.04 9.73 1.07
N ARG A 15 -1.55 8.87 0.19
CA ARG A 15 -2.62 7.90 0.42
C ARG A 15 -2.42 6.67 -0.46
N LEU A 16 -2.96 5.51 -0.08
CA LEU A 16 -2.82 4.28 -0.89
C LEU A 16 -3.49 4.43 -2.26
N GLU A 17 -4.60 5.17 -2.32
CA GLU A 17 -5.33 5.48 -3.55
C GLU A 17 -4.69 6.58 -4.40
N SER A 18 -3.66 7.25 -3.87
CA SER A 18 -2.91 8.24 -4.63
C SER A 18 -1.92 7.54 -5.55
N LEU A 19 -2.20 7.58 -6.86
CA LEU A 19 -1.22 7.13 -7.86
C LEU A 19 -0.01 8.06 -7.95
N THR A 20 -0.12 9.31 -7.50
CA THR A 20 1.01 10.24 -7.50
C THR A 20 2.02 9.87 -6.43
N ILE A 21 3.26 9.60 -6.86
CA ILE A 21 4.43 9.34 -6.03
C ILE A 21 5.33 10.56 -6.06
N TYR A 22 5.85 10.94 -4.90
CA TYR A 22 6.67 12.12 -4.70
C TYR A 22 8.08 11.70 -4.33
N CYS A 23 9.10 12.37 -4.87
CA CYS A 23 10.47 12.26 -4.39
C CYS A 23 10.80 13.44 -3.47
N ASP A 24 11.18 13.16 -2.22
CA ASP A 24 11.54 14.21 -1.25
C ASP A 24 12.79 14.99 -1.65
N ARG A 25 13.72 14.34 -2.36
CA ARG A 25 15.01 14.96 -2.70
C ARG A 25 14.93 15.96 -3.85
N CYS A 26 14.21 15.64 -4.91
CA CYS A 26 14.18 16.47 -6.13
C CYS A 26 12.81 17.04 -6.47
N GLY A 27 11.78 16.75 -5.66
CA GLY A 27 10.41 17.21 -5.87
C GLY A 27 9.72 16.61 -7.10
N HIS A 28 10.39 15.70 -7.83
CA HIS A 28 9.79 15.06 -8.99
C HIS A 28 8.60 14.19 -8.58
N GLN A 29 7.58 14.18 -9.44
CA GLN A 29 6.35 13.43 -9.25
C GLN A 29 6.11 12.57 -10.48
N TRP A 30 5.63 11.35 -10.26
CA TRP A 30 5.25 10.42 -11.32
C TRP A 30 4.09 9.55 -10.85
N GLU A 31 3.47 8.83 -11.80
CA GLU A 31 2.37 7.92 -11.50
C GLU A 31 2.87 6.50 -11.20
N GLY A 32 2.37 5.91 -10.12
CA GLY A 32 2.58 4.52 -9.77
C GLY A 32 1.81 3.57 -10.68
N ASN A 33 2.36 2.37 -10.89
CA ASN A 33 1.74 1.31 -11.70
C ASN A 33 0.73 0.51 -10.87
N GLN A 34 -0.37 1.15 -10.46
CA GLN A 34 -1.42 0.53 -9.67
C GLN A 34 -2.82 1.02 -10.11
N VAL A 35 -3.88 0.31 -9.74
CA VAL A 35 -5.26 0.76 -10.00
C VAL A 35 -5.56 2.05 -9.22
N ARG A 36 -6.40 2.93 -9.76
CA ARG A 36 -6.71 4.23 -9.13
C ARG A 36 -7.54 4.11 -7.84
N LYS A 37 -8.32 3.03 -7.72
CA LYS A 37 -9.16 2.75 -6.56
C LYS A 37 -8.89 1.33 -6.12
N SER A 38 -8.81 1.13 -4.81
CA SER A 38 -8.78 -0.17 -4.17
C SER A 38 -9.97 -1.01 -4.64
N LEU A 39 -9.73 -2.30 -4.83
CA LEU A 39 -10.74 -3.27 -5.26
C LEU A 39 -11.73 -3.60 -4.15
N ALA A 40 -11.27 -3.55 -2.90
CA ALA A 40 -12.10 -3.66 -1.71
C ALA A 40 -11.45 -2.92 -0.55
N ASN A 41 -12.25 -2.53 0.45
CA ASN A 41 -11.78 -1.87 1.66
C ASN A 41 -12.50 -2.43 2.88
N ARG A 42 -11.79 -2.53 4.00
CA ARG A 42 -12.38 -2.82 5.30
C ARG A 42 -11.67 -2.07 6.41
N LYS A 43 -12.44 -1.61 7.39
CA LYS A 43 -11.94 -0.93 8.59
C LYS A 43 -11.88 -1.94 9.74
N THR A 44 -10.80 -1.92 10.51
CA THR A 44 -10.62 -2.75 11.70
C THR A 44 -10.05 -1.91 12.84
N TRP A 45 -10.35 -2.28 14.09
CA TRP A 45 -9.76 -1.63 15.27
C TRP A 45 -8.47 -2.35 15.65
N SER A 46 -7.33 -1.62 15.67
CA SER A 46 -6.09 -2.12 16.25
C SER A 46 -6.10 -1.82 17.75
N LYS A 47 -5.91 -2.85 18.57
CA LYS A 47 -5.76 -2.68 20.02
C LYS A 47 -4.40 -2.09 20.39
N ILE A 48 -3.38 -2.34 19.56
CA ILE A 48 -2.00 -1.93 19.78
C ILE A 48 -1.88 -0.42 19.50
N GLU A 49 -2.24 -0.01 18.29
CA GLU A 49 -2.24 1.39 17.86
C GLU A 49 -3.39 2.22 18.49
N ARG A 50 -4.34 1.56 19.18
CA ARG A 50 -5.54 2.16 19.79
C ARG A 50 -6.31 3.07 18.82
N MET A 51 -6.37 2.66 17.57
CA MET A 51 -7.06 3.40 16.52
C MET A 51 -7.63 2.47 15.46
N TYR A 52 -8.42 3.05 14.56
CA TYR A 52 -8.91 2.31 13.41
C TYR A 52 -7.90 2.30 12.28
N MET A 53 -7.59 1.09 11.82
CA MET A 53 -6.81 0.83 10.62
C MET A 53 -7.74 0.55 9.44
N TYR A 54 -7.33 0.98 8.26
CA TYR A 54 -8.00 0.78 6.99
C TYR A 54 -7.17 -0.18 6.16
N VAL A 55 -7.76 -1.33 5.84
CA VAL A 55 -7.20 -2.34 4.96
C VAL A 55 -7.83 -2.17 3.59
N SER A 56 -6.99 -2.08 2.57
CA SER A 56 -7.40 -1.87 1.18
C SER A 56 -6.78 -2.93 0.28
N VAL A 57 -7.52 -3.46 -0.67
CA VAL A 57 -7.03 -4.48 -1.62
C VAL A 57 -6.65 -3.84 -2.93
N TRP A 58 -5.50 -4.26 -3.45
CA TRP A 58 -4.87 -3.80 -4.69
C TRP A 58 -4.49 -4.99 -5.56
N LEU A 59 -4.09 -4.74 -6.80
CA LEU A 59 -3.48 -5.80 -7.61
C LEU A 59 -2.07 -6.09 -7.12
N CYS A 60 -1.68 -7.35 -7.16
CA CYS A 60 -0.33 -7.75 -6.79
C CYS A 60 0.69 -7.18 -7.80
N PRO A 61 1.74 -6.47 -7.34
CA PRO A 61 2.72 -5.86 -8.25
C PRO A 61 3.46 -6.87 -9.12
N LYS A 62 3.68 -8.10 -8.61
CA LYS A 62 4.35 -9.19 -9.35
C LYS A 62 3.43 -9.91 -10.34
N ASP A 63 2.13 -9.95 -10.07
CA ASP A 63 1.15 -10.71 -10.85
C ASP A 63 -0.21 -10.00 -10.80
N LYS A 64 -0.58 -9.35 -11.90
CA LYS A 64 -1.83 -8.58 -12.01
C LYS A 64 -3.10 -9.46 -11.99
N SER A 65 -2.98 -10.79 -12.03
CA SER A 65 -4.11 -11.71 -11.81
C SER A 65 -4.39 -11.98 -10.33
N LYS A 66 -3.51 -11.52 -9.44
CA LYS A 66 -3.56 -11.73 -7.99
C LYS A 66 -3.77 -10.42 -7.24
N TYR A 67 -3.96 -10.55 -5.93
CA TYR A 67 -4.32 -9.44 -5.05
C TYR A 67 -3.29 -9.23 -3.93
N SER A 68 -3.08 -7.99 -3.53
CA SER A 68 -2.28 -7.60 -2.37
C SER A 68 -3.13 -6.73 -1.45
N PHE A 69 -2.68 -6.51 -0.22
CA PHE A 69 -3.33 -5.54 0.68
C PHE A 69 -2.39 -4.41 1.04
N GLY A 70 -2.95 -3.24 1.34
CA GLY A 70 -2.26 -2.09 1.93
C GLY A 70 -3.01 -1.61 3.16
N ILE A 71 -2.26 -1.16 4.18
CA ILE A 71 -2.80 -0.69 5.46
C ILE A 71 -2.54 0.80 5.62
N SER A 72 -3.54 1.55 6.10
CA SER A 72 -3.37 2.95 6.48
C SER A 72 -4.15 3.25 7.76
N ASN A 73 -3.73 4.27 8.52
CA ASN A 73 -4.43 4.71 9.73
C ASN A 73 -5.17 6.05 9.52
N GLY A 74 -5.45 6.41 8.26
CA GLY A 74 -6.07 7.68 7.88
C GLY A 74 -5.13 8.90 7.90
N HIS A 75 -4.04 8.84 8.68
CA HIS A 75 -3.00 9.88 8.75
C HIS A 75 -1.78 9.55 7.89
N GLY A 76 -1.53 8.26 7.68
CA GLY A 76 -0.42 7.75 6.88
C GLY A 76 -0.65 6.32 6.44
N ILE A 77 0.29 5.84 5.61
CA ILE A 77 0.28 4.50 5.03
C ILE A 77 1.37 3.67 5.71
N VAL A 78 1.09 2.40 5.99
CA VAL A 78 2.08 1.43 6.46
C VAL A 78 3.01 1.03 5.31
N TYR A 79 4.30 0.92 5.61
CA TYR A 79 5.33 0.66 4.60
C TYR A 79 5.92 -0.74 4.77
N PHE A 80 5.58 -1.65 3.86
CA PHE A 80 6.01 -3.05 3.93
C PHE A 80 7.36 -3.30 3.27
N LYS A 81 7.76 -2.49 2.28
CA LYS A 81 8.99 -2.68 1.47
C LYS A 81 9.09 -4.02 0.72
N GLU A 82 8.03 -4.81 0.67
CA GLU A 82 8.05 -6.15 0.04
C GLU A 82 8.21 -6.07 -1.48
N PHE A 83 7.49 -5.17 -2.14
CA PHE A 83 7.56 -4.98 -3.58
C PHE A 83 8.30 -3.69 -3.92
N PRO A 84 9.40 -3.75 -4.70
CA PRO A 84 10.10 -2.55 -5.13
C PRO A 84 9.22 -1.58 -5.92
N GLU A 85 8.25 -2.08 -6.68
CA GLU A 85 7.35 -1.28 -7.53
C GLU A 85 6.19 -0.64 -6.75
N ASP A 86 5.71 -1.31 -5.70
CA ASP A 86 4.68 -0.77 -4.81
C ASP A 86 4.95 -1.19 -3.35
N PRO A 87 5.83 -0.46 -2.66
CA PRO A 87 6.29 -0.85 -1.32
C PRO A 87 5.24 -0.64 -0.20
N TYR A 88 4.05 -0.14 -0.55
CA TYR A 88 2.93 0.10 0.38
C TYR A 88 1.91 -1.03 0.40
N VAL A 89 2.11 -2.06 -0.43
CA VAL A 89 1.28 -3.27 -0.42
C VAL A 89 2.11 -4.49 -0.07
N SER A 90 1.44 -5.51 0.47
CA SER A 90 2.07 -6.76 0.89
C SER A 90 1.23 -7.98 0.48
N GLY A 91 1.93 -9.09 0.33
CA GLY A 91 1.40 -10.40 -0.03
C GLY A 91 0.91 -10.49 -1.48
N CYS A 92 0.59 -11.70 -1.92
CA CYS A 92 0.08 -11.98 -3.27
C CYS A 92 -0.88 -13.17 -3.22
N TYR A 93 -2.18 -12.86 -3.11
CA TYR A 93 -3.27 -13.78 -2.80
C TYR A 93 -4.13 -14.07 -4.03
N ASN A 94 -4.85 -15.19 -4.01
CA ASN A 94 -5.64 -15.64 -5.16
C ASN A 94 -7.04 -15.01 -5.20
N SER A 95 -7.50 -14.43 -4.09
CA SER A 95 -8.79 -13.75 -4.00
C SER A 95 -8.72 -12.44 -3.22
N ILE A 96 -9.74 -11.60 -3.42
CA ILE A 96 -9.94 -10.37 -2.66
C ILE A 96 -10.21 -10.69 -1.18
N GLU A 97 -10.98 -11.75 -0.88
CA GLU A 97 -11.24 -12.14 0.51
C GLU A 97 -9.99 -12.61 1.25
N GLU A 98 -9.10 -13.36 0.59
CA GLU A 98 -7.82 -13.79 1.17
C GLU A 98 -6.95 -12.58 1.50
N ALA A 99 -6.80 -11.65 0.56
CA ALA A 99 -6.01 -10.42 0.78
C ALA A 99 -6.60 -9.55 1.90
N LEU A 100 -7.93 -9.39 1.95
CA LEU A 100 -8.59 -8.67 3.06
C LEU A 100 -8.36 -9.35 4.40
N THR A 101 -8.47 -10.67 4.46
CA THR A 101 -8.32 -11.43 5.70
C THR A 101 -6.91 -11.30 6.24
N ALA A 102 -5.90 -11.51 5.40
CA ALA A 102 -4.50 -11.32 5.76
C ALA A 102 -4.23 -9.88 6.23
N GLY A 103 -4.69 -8.87 5.48
CA GLY A 103 -4.48 -7.48 5.86
C GLY A 103 -5.18 -7.07 7.17
N MET A 104 -6.32 -7.68 7.50
CA MET A 104 -6.99 -7.47 8.78
C MET A 104 -6.26 -8.13 9.96
N GLU A 105 -5.62 -9.26 9.74
CA GLU A 105 -4.79 -9.94 10.74
C GLU A 105 -3.51 -9.14 10.99
N GLU A 106 -2.87 -8.67 9.93
CA GLU A 106 -1.68 -7.83 9.98
C GLU A 106 -1.97 -6.50 10.71
N ALA A 107 -3.06 -5.82 10.35
CA ALA A 107 -3.48 -4.56 10.98
C ALA A 107 -3.80 -4.67 12.48
N LYS A 108 -3.94 -5.88 13.02
CA LYS A 108 -4.16 -6.13 14.46
C LYS A 108 -2.89 -6.61 15.16
N SER A 109 -1.89 -7.07 14.40
CA SER A 109 -0.68 -7.74 14.90
C SER A 109 0.53 -6.82 15.01
N GLU A 110 0.52 -5.67 14.32
CA GLU A 110 1.50 -4.60 14.50
C GLU A 110 1.25 -3.75 15.76
#